data_AF-A0A8T4Y063-F1
#
_entry.id   AF-A0A8T4Y063-F1
#
_cell.length_a   1.000
_cell.length_b   1.000
_cell.length_c   1.000
_cell.angle_alpha   90.00
_cell.angle_beta   90.00
_cell.angle_gamma   90.00
#
_symmetry.space_group_name_H-M   'P 1'
#
loop_
_entity.id
_entity.type
_entity.pdbx_description
1 polymer ?
#
loop_
_entity_poly.entity_id
_entity_poly.type
_entity_poly.pdbx_seq_one_letter_code
_entity_poly.pdbx_strand_id
1 'polypeptide(L)'
;MNMFIDSSIFLKLLLDESSAIDAQRILESIEADSVLGFLTPLVLEEVVFKLIYATASSKLNTSNVWKIRGALKSDKALRKECTRVVEKFNEYVEYLASKGLRIESVHYSDWLNSLEYIGKYGLLPADAIHVAVARR
;
A
#
# COMPACT_ATOMS: atom_id res chain seq x y z
N MET A 1 -19.73 8.58 2.33
CA MET A 1 -18.85 8.90 1.18
C MET A 1 -17.79 7.83 1.13
N ASN A 2 -17.60 7.16 0.00
CA ASN A 2 -16.60 6.10 -0.13
C ASN A 2 -15.32 6.71 -0.69
N MET A 3 -14.20 6.48 -0.01
CA MET A 3 -12.90 7.03 -0.39
C MET A 3 -11.95 5.90 -0.75
N PHE A 4 -11.37 5.94 -1.95
CA PHE A 4 -10.28 5.03 -2.30
C PHE A 4 -9.02 5.45 -1.54
N ILE A 5 -8.38 4.50 -0.85
CA ILE A 5 -7.16 4.72 -0.08
C ILE A 5 -5.98 4.14 -0.85
N ASP A 6 -5.16 5.04 -1.37
CA ASP A 6 -3.95 4.70 -2.12
C ASP A 6 -2.77 4.35 -1.19
N SER A 7 -1.77 3.65 -1.74
CA SER A 7 -0.56 3.26 -1.02
C SER A 7 0.18 4.49 -0.47
N SER A 8 0.13 5.62 -1.16
CA SER A 8 0.77 6.87 -0.75
C SER A 8 0.27 7.41 0.59
N ILE A 9 -1.00 7.16 0.96
CA ILE A 9 -1.53 7.58 2.27
C ILE A 9 -0.82 6.84 3.39
N PHE A 10 -0.72 5.52 3.30
CA PHE A 10 0.00 4.72 4.29
C PHE A 10 1.48 5.06 4.33
N LEU A 11 2.13 5.18 3.17
CA LEU A 11 3.57 5.43 3.10
C LEU A 11 3.96 6.79 3.67
N LYS A 12 3.18 7.84 3.41
CA LYS A 12 3.43 9.16 4.00
C LYS A 12 3.43 9.11 5.52
N LEU A 13 2.48 8.40 6.11
CA LEU A 13 2.41 8.23 7.56
C LEU A 13 3.56 7.36 8.09
N LEU A 14 3.81 6.21 7.48
CA LEU A 14 4.76 5.21 7.97
C LEU A 14 6.24 5.61 7.79
N LEU A 15 6.54 6.43 6.79
CA LEU A 15 7.88 6.90 6.48
C LEU A 15 8.13 8.36 6.93
N ASP A 16 7.16 8.97 7.65
CA ASP A 16 7.22 10.35 8.14
C ASP A 16 7.54 11.37 7.02
N GLU A 17 6.87 11.22 5.88
CA GLU A 17 7.06 12.10 4.73
C GLU A 17 6.25 13.40 4.86
N SER A 18 6.52 14.36 3.97
CA SER A 18 5.67 15.55 3.82
C SER A 18 4.19 15.14 3.66
N SER A 19 3.31 15.78 4.43
CA SER A 19 1.87 15.45 4.53
C SER A 19 1.51 14.19 5.35
N ALA A 20 2.41 13.69 6.20
CA ALA A 20 2.06 12.65 7.18
C ALA A 20 0.84 13.02 8.05
N ILE A 21 0.73 14.29 8.45
CA ILE A 21 -0.41 14.79 9.24
C ILE A 21 -1.74 14.68 8.47
N ASP A 22 -1.73 14.96 7.16
CA ASP A 22 -2.93 14.87 6.34
C ASP A 22 -3.33 13.40 6.10
N ALA A 23 -2.33 12.54 5.88
CA ALA A 23 -2.55 11.09 5.80
C ALA A 23 -3.12 10.52 7.10
N GLN A 24 -2.60 10.95 8.25
CA GLN A 24 -3.10 10.57 9.56
C GLN A 24 -4.58 10.97 9.72
N ARG A 25 -4.95 12.21 9.39
CA ARG A 25 -6.34 12.68 9.47
C ARG A 25 -7.30 11.85 8.62
N ILE A 26 -6.87 11.43 7.42
CA ILE A 26 -7.68 10.56 6.55
C ILE A 26 -7.90 9.21 7.23
N LEU A 27 -6.85 8.60 7.77
CA LEU A 27 -6.93 7.29 8.42
C LEU A 27 -7.74 7.36 9.73
N GLU A 28 -7.54 8.39 10.55
CA GLU A 28 -8.34 8.64 11.77
C GLU A 28 -9.83 8.80 11.45
N SER A 29 -10.17 9.39 10.29
CA SER A 29 -11.56 9.51 9.86
C SER A 29 -12.19 8.15 9.55
N ILE A 30 -11.40 7.19 9.06
CA ILE A 30 -11.82 5.79 8.83
C ILE A 30 -11.90 5.03 10.17
N GLU A 31 -10.95 5.26 11.08
CA GLU A 31 -10.96 4.67 12.43
C GLU A 31 -12.20 5.08 13.23
N ALA A 32 -12.59 6.35 13.10
CA ALA A 32 -13.80 6.91 13.72
C ALA A 32 -15.10 6.51 13.02
N ASP A 33 -15.04 5.69 11.96
CA ASP A 33 -16.18 5.28 11.12
C ASP A 33 -16.96 6.47 10.53
N SER A 34 -16.29 7.63 10.39
CA SER A 34 -16.87 8.84 9.82
C SER A 34 -16.75 8.88 8.30
N VAL A 35 -15.79 8.13 7.75
CA VAL A 35 -15.57 7.91 6.31
C VAL A 35 -15.42 6.43 6.06
N LEU A 36 -16.11 5.92 5.03
CA LEU A 36 -15.89 4.57 4.55
C LEU A 36 -14.70 4.59 3.57
N GLY A 37 -13.58 4.01 4.00
CA GLY A 37 -12.41 3.83 3.16
C GLY A 37 -12.50 2.50 2.40
N PHE A 38 -11.92 2.43 1.21
CA PHE A 38 -11.68 1.15 0.55
C PHE A 38 -10.35 1.13 -0.17
N LEU A 39 -9.72 -0.03 -0.24
CA LEU A 39 -8.48 -0.27 -0.97
C LEU A 39 -8.52 -1.61 -1.68
N THR A 40 -7.49 -1.93 -2.46
CA THR A 40 -7.33 -3.26 -3.08
C THR A 40 -6.09 -3.97 -2.53
N PRO A 41 -6.00 -5.30 -2.69
CA PRO A 41 -4.76 -6.02 -2.39
C PRO A 41 -3.51 -5.49 -3.10
N LEU A 42 -3.65 -4.79 -4.24
CA LEU A 42 -2.52 -4.16 -4.93
C LEU A 42 -1.94 -2.99 -4.13
N VAL A 43 -2.79 -2.21 -3.44
CA VAL A 43 -2.34 -1.17 -2.50
C VAL A 43 -1.52 -1.78 -1.38
N LEU A 44 -2.01 -2.88 -0.78
CA LEU A 44 -1.31 -3.57 0.30
C LEU A 44 0.03 -4.13 -0.16
N GLU A 45 0.08 -4.77 -1.33
CA GLU A 45 1.31 -5.26 -1.94
C GLU A 45 2.33 -4.14 -2.12
N GLU A 46 1.91 -2.99 -2.66
CA GLU A 46 2.80 -1.87 -2.91
C GLU A 46 3.38 -1.28 -1.62
N VAL A 47 2.54 -1.09 -0.60
CA VAL A 47 2.99 -0.61 0.72
C VAL A 47 3.98 -1.59 1.33
N VAL A 48 3.65 -2.88 1.35
CA VAL A 48 4.50 -3.93 1.92
C VAL A 48 5.83 -4.01 1.17
N PHE A 49 5.82 -3.98 -0.16
CA PHE A 49 7.02 -3.99 -0.99
C PHE A 49 7.93 -2.81 -0.62
N LYS A 50 7.38 -1.59 -0.56
CA LYS A 50 8.14 -0.38 -0.23
C LYS A 50 8.68 -0.40 1.20
N LEU A 51 7.91 -0.87 2.18
CA LEU A 51 8.36 -1.02 3.58
C LEU A 51 9.52 -2.01 3.71
N ILE A 52 9.43 -3.17 3.03
CA ILE A 52 10.51 -4.16 3.01
C ILE A 52 11.78 -3.53 2.41
N TYR A 53 11.65 -2.86 1.27
CA TYR A 53 12.77 -2.23 0.59
C TYR A 53 13.39 -1.08 1.39
N ALA A 54 12.58 -0.21 2.00
CA ALA A 54 13.06 0.88 2.85
C ALA A 54 13.81 0.33 4.06
N THR A 55 13.24 -0.68 4.74
CA THR A 55 13.87 -1.35 5.88
C THR A 55 15.20 -1.98 5.48
N ALA A 56 15.22 -2.74 4.39
CA ALA A 56 16.43 -3.41 3.93
C ALA A 56 17.50 -2.44 3.44
N SER A 57 17.11 -1.38 2.71
CA SER A 57 17.98 -0.30 2.26
C SER A 57 18.67 0.37 3.45
N SER A 58 17.90 0.69 4.50
CA SER A 58 18.43 1.29 5.74
C SER A 58 19.43 0.36 6.45
N LYS A 59 19.08 -0.93 6.63
CA LYS A 59 19.93 -1.90 7.33
C LYS A 59 21.23 -2.23 6.60
N LEU A 60 21.18 -2.28 5.27
CA LEU A 60 22.34 -2.57 4.43
C LEU A 60 23.12 -1.30 4.02
N ASN A 61 22.61 -0.11 4.40
CA ASN A 61 23.12 1.19 3.99
C ASN A 61 23.36 1.27 2.47
N THR A 62 22.38 0.83 1.68
CA THR A 62 22.50 0.80 0.23
C THR A 62 21.16 0.96 -0.47
N SER A 63 21.12 1.75 -1.53
CA SER A 63 19.97 1.87 -2.44
C SER A 63 20.04 0.88 -3.62
N ASN A 64 21.07 0.02 -3.67
CA ASN A 64 21.25 -0.91 -4.79
C ASN A 64 20.25 -2.07 -4.70
N VAL A 65 19.28 -2.07 -5.62
CA VAL A 65 18.20 -3.06 -5.71
C VAL A 65 18.71 -4.50 -5.78
N TRP A 66 19.79 -4.78 -6.52
CA TRP A 66 20.35 -6.12 -6.65
C TRP A 66 20.98 -6.62 -5.34
N LYS A 67 21.69 -5.73 -4.62
CA LYS A 67 22.25 -6.03 -3.30
C LYS A 67 21.14 -6.32 -2.29
N ILE A 68 20.09 -5.48 -2.25
CA ILE A 68 18.92 -5.68 -1.38
C ILE A 68 18.25 -7.01 -1.69
N ARG A 69 17.95 -7.31 -2.97
CA ARG A 69 17.34 -8.59 -3.38
C ARG A 69 18.21 -9.79 -3.01
N GLY A 70 19.52 -9.69 -3.21
CA GLY A 70 20.47 -10.74 -2.82
C GLY A 70 20.42 -11.01 -1.32
N ALA A 71 20.52 -9.96 -0.51
CA ALA A 71 20.47 -10.05 0.95
C ALA A 71 19.13 -10.59 1.45
N LEU A 72 17.99 -10.15 0.91
CA LEU A 72 16.68 -10.68 1.27
C LEU A 72 16.58 -12.20 1.03
N LYS A 73 17.28 -12.75 0.02
CA LYS A 73 17.32 -14.19 -0.24
C LYS A 73 18.21 -14.96 0.76
N SER A 74 19.36 -14.42 1.14
CA SER A 74 20.37 -15.15 1.94
C SER A 74 20.36 -14.82 3.43
N ASP A 75 20.00 -13.60 3.82
CA ASP A 75 20.08 -13.11 5.20
C ASP A 75 18.75 -13.31 5.96
N LYS A 76 18.75 -14.27 6.88
CA LYS A 76 17.58 -14.59 7.72
C LYS A 76 17.29 -13.49 8.74
N ALA A 77 18.30 -12.82 9.28
CA ALA A 77 18.11 -11.77 10.28
C ALA A 77 17.46 -10.55 9.63
N LEU A 78 17.92 -10.17 8.44
CA LEU A 78 17.30 -9.10 7.64
C LEU A 78 15.83 -9.41 7.33
N ARG A 79 15.53 -10.63 6.85
CA ARG A 79 14.14 -11.03 6.60
C ARG A 79 13.27 -10.92 7.83
N LYS A 80 13.76 -11.36 9.00
CA LYS A 80 13.00 -11.28 10.25
C LYS A 80 12.66 -9.83 10.61
N GLU A 81 13.60 -8.90 10.42
CA GLU A 81 13.33 -7.48 10.64
C GLU A 81 12.29 -6.92 9.65
N CYS A 82 12.42 -7.22 8.36
CA CYS A 82 11.45 -6.80 7.35
C CYS A 82 10.05 -7.37 7.65
N THR A 83 9.94 -8.65 7.97
CA THR A 83 8.67 -9.31 8.31
C THR A 83 8.01 -8.66 9.52
N ARG A 84 8.78 -8.29 10.56
CA ARG A 84 8.23 -7.60 11.75
C ARG A 84 7.59 -6.25 11.41
N VAL A 85 8.13 -5.52 10.43
CA VAL A 85 7.52 -4.26 9.95
C VAL A 85 6.21 -4.53 9.22
N VAL A 86 6.18 -5.57 8.38
CA VAL A 86 4.98 -6.00 7.64
C VAL A 86 3.89 -6.49 8.58
N GLU A 87 4.22 -7.27 9.60
CA GLU A 87 3.27 -7.77 10.61
C GLU A 87 2.57 -6.60 11.32
N LYS A 88 3.32 -5.59 11.77
CA LYS A 88 2.74 -4.38 12.38
C LYS A 88 1.85 -3.61 11.44
N PHE A 89 2.24 -3.48 10.18
CA PHE A 89 1.40 -2.85 9.17
C PHE A 89 0.09 -3.64 8.98
N ASN A 90 0.18 -4.97 8.92
CA ASN A 90 -1.00 -5.82 8.79
C ASN A 90 -1.93 -5.70 10.00
N GLU A 91 -1.40 -5.68 11.23
CA GLU A 91 -2.19 -5.43 12.44
C GLU A 91 -2.97 -4.12 12.34
N TYR A 92 -2.35 -3.06 11.80
CA TYR A 92 -3.01 -1.78 11.61
C TYR A 92 -4.10 -1.84 10.52
N VAL A 93 -3.85 -2.53 9.41
CA VAL A 93 -4.86 -2.74 8.35
C VAL A 93 -6.06 -3.54 8.88
N GLU A 94 -5.83 -4.60 9.64
CA GLU A 94 -6.89 -5.39 10.29
C GLU A 94 -7.69 -4.54 11.29
N TYR A 95 -7.02 -3.69 12.06
CA TYR A 95 -7.69 -2.73 12.92
C TYR A 95 -8.58 -1.78 12.13
N LEU A 96 -8.10 -1.18 11.04
CA LEU A 96 -8.90 -0.33 10.16
C LEU A 96 -10.07 -1.10 9.51
N ALA A 97 -9.86 -2.35 9.12
CA ALA A 97 -10.87 -3.22 8.51
C ALA A 97 -11.98 -3.60 9.50
N SER A 98 -11.65 -3.68 10.81
CA SER A 98 -12.65 -3.81 11.87
C SER A 98 -13.47 -2.52 12.11
N LYS A 99 -13.11 -1.41 11.46
CA LYS A 99 -13.77 -0.10 11.48
C LYS A 99 -14.39 0.18 10.11
N GLY A 100 -14.06 1.32 9.50
CA GLY A 100 -14.64 1.77 8.23
C GLY A 100 -13.88 1.36 6.97
N LEU A 101 -12.80 0.56 7.04
CA LEU A 101 -12.01 0.16 5.86
C LEU A 101 -12.54 -1.11 5.20
N ARG A 102 -12.69 -1.09 3.88
CA ARG A 102 -13.02 -2.25 3.07
C ARG A 102 -11.86 -2.66 2.16
N ILE A 103 -11.63 -3.95 2.02
CA ILE A 103 -10.64 -4.50 1.08
C ILE A 103 -11.40 -5.09 -0.10
N GLU A 104 -11.42 -4.36 -1.21
CA GLU A 104 -12.14 -4.74 -2.42
C GLU A 104 -11.28 -5.66 -3.29
N SER A 105 -11.92 -6.72 -3.81
CA SER A 105 -11.25 -7.67 -4.70
C SER A 105 -11.01 -7.05 -6.08
N VAL A 106 -9.87 -7.40 -6.68
CA VAL A 106 -9.58 -7.11 -8.09
C VAL A 106 -10.06 -8.29 -8.94
N HIS A 107 -10.96 -8.04 -9.87
CA HIS A 107 -11.49 -9.04 -10.80
C HIS A 107 -10.82 -8.90 -12.17
N TYR A 108 -10.92 -9.96 -12.99
CA TYR A 108 -10.41 -9.94 -14.36
C TYR A 108 -11.09 -8.86 -15.23
N SER A 109 -12.35 -8.54 -14.96
CA SER A 109 -13.04 -7.41 -15.60
C SER A 109 -12.37 -6.07 -15.31
N ASP A 110 -11.82 -5.88 -14.11
CA ASP A 110 -11.14 -4.63 -13.72
C ASP A 110 -9.83 -4.50 -14.49
N TRP A 111 -9.13 -5.62 -14.72
CA TRP A 111 -7.98 -5.66 -15.61
C TRP A 111 -8.36 -5.26 -17.05
N LEU A 112 -9.41 -5.86 -17.63
CA LEU A 112 -9.84 -5.52 -18.98
C LEU A 112 -10.22 -4.04 -19.11
N ASN A 113 -10.95 -3.49 -18.14
CA ASN A 113 -11.32 -2.07 -18.09
C ASN A 113 -10.08 -1.17 -17.92
N SER A 114 -9.09 -1.62 -17.14
CA SER A 114 -7.86 -0.86 -16.92
C SER A 114 -7.09 -0.61 -18.21
N LEU A 115 -7.15 -1.50 -19.22
CA LEU A 115 -6.51 -1.29 -20.52
C LEU A 115 -7.06 -0.05 -21.25
N GLU A 116 -8.37 0.21 -21.15
CA GLU A 116 -8.97 1.44 -21.66
C GLU A 116 -8.42 2.66 -20.91
N TYR A 117 -8.34 2.58 -19.57
CA TYR A 117 -7.90 3.70 -18.74
C TYR A 117 -6.41 4.02 -18.90
N ILE A 118 -5.57 3.01 -19.11
CA ILE A 118 -4.16 3.20 -19.49
C ILE A 118 -4.10 4.00 -20.80
N GLY A 119 -4.82 3.56 -21.83
CA GLY A 119 -4.81 4.24 -23.13
C GLY A 119 -5.40 5.66 -23.09
N LYS A 120 -6.46 5.85 -22.32
CA LYS A 120 -7.22 7.10 -22.26
C LYS A 120 -6.59 8.16 -21.37
N TYR A 121 -6.05 7.76 -20.24
CA TYR A 121 -5.59 8.66 -19.19
C TYR A 121 -4.07 8.59 -18.94
N GLY A 122 -3.36 7.66 -19.60
CA GLY A 122 -1.91 7.49 -19.40
C GLY A 122 -1.55 6.95 -18.01
N LEU A 123 -2.49 6.31 -17.32
CA LEU A 123 -2.28 5.75 -15.98
C LEU A 123 -1.32 4.56 -16.03
N LEU A 124 -0.54 4.39 -14.98
CA LEU A 124 0.22 3.16 -14.77
C LEU A 124 -0.74 2.00 -14.42
N PRO A 125 -0.31 0.74 -14.62
CA PRO A 125 -1.23 -0.39 -14.52
C PRO A 125 -1.98 -0.51 -13.18
N ALA A 126 -1.29 -0.30 -12.05
CA ALA A 126 -1.92 -0.36 -10.73
C ALA A 126 -2.98 0.74 -10.56
N ASP A 127 -2.65 1.99 -10.91
CA ASP A 127 -3.58 3.12 -10.83
C ASP A 127 -4.78 2.94 -11.75
N ALA A 128 -4.57 2.40 -12.95
CA ALA A 128 -5.65 2.09 -13.88
C ALA A 128 -6.59 1.01 -13.33
N ILE A 129 -6.05 -0.01 -12.66
CA ILE A 129 -6.86 -1.03 -11.95
C ILE A 129 -7.60 -0.39 -10.77
N HIS A 130 -6.95 0.48 -9.99
CA HIS A 130 -7.60 1.20 -8.89
C HIS A 130 -8.79 2.03 -9.37
N VAL A 131 -8.64 2.73 -10.49
CA VAL A 131 -9.74 3.45 -11.14
C VAL A 131 -10.84 2.48 -11.59
N ALA A 132 -10.49 1.33 -12.17
CA ALA A 132 -11.49 0.33 -12.55
C ALA A 132 -12.29 -0.20 -11.36
N VAL A 133 -11.62 -0.53 -10.25
CA VAL A 133 -12.28 -0.97 -9.02
C VAL A 133 -13.14 0.15 -8.42
N ALA A 134 -12.65 1.38 -8.39
CA ALA A 134 -13.37 2.53 -7.82
C ALA A 134 -14.60 2.96 -8.63
N ARG A 135 -14.70 2.54 -9.89
CA ARG A 135 -15.85 2.84 -10.77
C ARG A 135 -16.92 1.74 -10.80
N ARG A 136 -16.70 0.65 -10.07
CA ARG A 136 -17.67 -0.43 -9.86
C ARG A 136 -18.62 -0.08 -8.73
#